data_AF-A0A959SYI3-F1
#
_entry.id   AF-A0A959SYI3-F1
#
_cell.length_a   1.000
_cell.length_b   1.000
_cell.length_c   1.000
_cell.angle_alpha   90.00
_cell.angle_beta   90.00
_cell.angle_gamma   90.00
#
_symmetry.space_group_name_H-M   'P 1'
#
loop_
_entity.id
_entity.type
_entity.pdbx_description
1 polymer ?
#
loop_
_entity_poly.entity_id
_entity_poly.type
_entity_poly.pdbx_seq_one_letter_code
_entity_poly.pdbx_strand_id
1 'polypeptide(L)'
;MHSKNGLFLITNGRTTNHSSNYNCSHRPISCFFKSYFQEKGKNIATKEDIEEITEKIETIKSEVELLTHKKISISTEKHKTLLDFNSQYSAWLNYILHATIGGDNDKPDEYVQKIAEKLDQLYHDFLITEAKLEVFFNGDDELLELQDDIKLKTMTLSNHLSTYPLKAKGTSHQIRITNQLPDGEYKRGQYKKYLDESLVILDEYQKEKLKQFRILSPMNHRFIKMISDRLMNIGK
;
A
#
# COMPACT_ATOMS: atom_id res chain seq x y z
N MET A 1 37.45 10.93 -35.18
CA MET A 1 37.40 10.28 -36.51
C MET A 1 38.79 9.81 -36.87
N HIS A 2 38.89 8.51 -37.16
CA HIS A 2 39.91 7.76 -37.93
C HIS A 2 41.39 7.96 -37.60
N SER A 3 42.07 7.02 -36.95
CA SER A 3 42.39 5.62 -37.35
C SER A 3 43.06 5.53 -38.73
N LYS A 4 44.35 5.19 -38.73
CA LYS A 4 45.12 4.77 -39.90
C LYS A 4 45.58 3.33 -39.71
N ASN A 5 45.02 2.48 -40.57
CA ASN A 5 45.58 1.34 -41.28
C ASN A 5 46.92 0.76 -40.80
N GLY A 6 46.91 -0.56 -40.58
CA GLY A 6 48.11 -1.38 -40.48
C GLY A 6 47.80 -2.86 -40.72
N LEU A 7 47.51 -3.20 -41.97
CA LEU A 7 47.52 -4.58 -42.48
C LEU A 7 48.98 -5.05 -42.48
N PHE A 8 49.32 -6.13 -41.75
CA PHE A 8 50.64 -6.76 -41.87
C PHE A 8 50.51 -8.26 -42.11
N LEU A 9 50.99 -8.64 -43.30
CA LEU A 9 51.15 -9.99 -43.80
C LEU A 9 52.16 -10.76 -42.96
N ILE A 10 51.83 -12.00 -42.60
CA ILE A 10 52.75 -12.93 -41.94
C ILE A 10 53.67 -13.53 -43.01
N THR A 11 54.96 -13.28 -42.92
CA THR A 11 56.01 -13.97 -43.69
C THR A 11 56.81 -14.91 -42.79
N ASN A 12 57.03 -16.12 -43.30
CA ASN A 12 57.83 -17.16 -42.67
C ASN A 12 59.32 -16.81 -42.62
N GLY A 13 59.98 -17.26 -41.55
CA GLY A 13 61.37 -17.73 -41.59
C GLY A 13 62.38 -16.98 -40.70
N ARG A 14 62.77 -17.61 -39.58
CA ARG A 14 64.16 -17.57 -39.12
C ARG A 14 64.49 -18.75 -38.20
N THR A 15 65.46 -19.52 -38.63
CA THR A 15 66.14 -20.62 -37.93
C THR A 15 67.15 -20.06 -36.93
N THR A 16 67.26 -20.67 -35.74
CA THR A 16 68.52 -20.70 -34.97
C THR A 16 68.71 -22.10 -34.40
N ASN A 17 69.90 -22.67 -34.66
CA ASN A 17 70.35 -23.96 -34.19
C ASN A 17 70.97 -23.82 -32.80
N HIS A 18 70.52 -24.66 -31.86
CA HIS A 18 71.38 -25.20 -30.81
C HIS A 18 71.20 -26.72 -30.78
N SER A 19 72.26 -27.43 -31.15
CA SER A 19 72.59 -28.81 -30.79
C SER A 19 72.70 -28.92 -29.25
N SER A 20 72.52 -30.05 -28.56
CA SER A 20 72.23 -31.45 -28.89
C SER A 20 71.96 -32.12 -27.54
N ASN A 21 70.85 -32.87 -27.41
CA ASN A 21 70.81 -34.20 -26.79
C ASN A 21 69.35 -34.66 -26.65
N TYR A 22 68.83 -35.30 -27.71
CA TYR A 22 67.64 -36.13 -27.60
C TYR A 22 67.93 -37.48 -28.26
N ASN A 23 68.23 -38.47 -27.42
CA ASN A 23 67.99 -39.86 -27.75
C ASN A 23 66.48 -40.09 -27.78
N CYS A 24 65.89 -40.09 -28.97
CA CYS A 24 64.71 -40.91 -29.26
C CYS A 24 64.61 -41.12 -30.78
N SER A 25 65.16 -42.24 -31.22
CA SER A 25 64.97 -42.83 -32.54
C SER A 25 63.49 -42.99 -32.89
N HIS A 26 63.12 -42.53 -34.09
CA HIS A 26 61.86 -42.78 -34.82
C HIS A 26 60.54 -42.62 -34.05
N ARG A 27 59.95 -41.41 -34.08
CA ARG A 27 58.48 -41.27 -33.91
C ARG A 27 57.84 -40.89 -35.25
N PRO A 28 56.87 -41.68 -35.76
CA PRO A 28 56.18 -41.38 -37.00
C PRO A 28 55.29 -40.15 -36.83
N ILE A 29 55.01 -39.48 -37.94
CA ILE A 29 54.06 -38.38 -38.11
C ILE A 29 52.72 -38.63 -37.35
N SER A 30 52.33 -39.89 -37.14
CA SER A 30 51.15 -40.29 -36.36
C SER A 30 51.18 -39.87 -34.88
N CYS A 31 52.34 -39.75 -34.22
CA CYS A 31 52.41 -39.29 -32.83
C CYS A 31 52.08 -37.79 -32.70
N PHE A 32 52.44 -36.98 -33.70
CA PHE A 32 52.18 -35.53 -33.71
C PHE A 32 50.70 -35.24 -33.94
N PHE A 33 50.06 -35.97 -34.87
CA PHE A 33 48.62 -35.90 -35.08
C PHE A 33 47.84 -36.34 -33.83
N LYS A 34 48.28 -37.41 -33.15
CA LYS A 34 47.62 -37.88 -31.92
C LYS A 34 47.64 -36.81 -30.82
N SER A 35 48.79 -36.16 -30.59
CA SER A 35 48.92 -35.03 -29.66
C SER A 35 48.02 -33.85 -30.05
N TYR A 36 48.00 -33.48 -31.33
CA TYR A 36 47.20 -32.37 -31.84
C TYR A 36 45.69 -32.60 -31.70
N PHE A 37 45.19 -33.79 -32.06
CA PHE A 37 43.77 -34.15 -31.89
C PHE A 37 43.38 -34.24 -30.42
N GLN A 38 44.29 -34.64 -29.53
CA GLN A 38 44.05 -34.72 -28.10
C GLN A 38 43.95 -33.33 -27.45
N GLU A 39 44.82 -32.40 -27.83
CA GLU A 39 44.70 -30.98 -27.43
C GLU A 39 43.45 -30.32 -28.02
N LYS A 40 43.15 -30.54 -29.30
CA LYS A 40 41.91 -30.07 -29.94
C LYS A 40 40.66 -30.60 -29.24
N GLY A 41 40.62 -31.90 -28.92
CA GLY A 41 39.50 -32.53 -28.21
C GLY A 41 39.34 -31.97 -26.79
N LYS A 42 40.45 -31.75 -26.08
CA LYS A 42 40.44 -31.11 -24.76
C LYS A 42 39.89 -29.68 -24.83
N ASN A 43 40.29 -28.90 -25.83
CA ASN A 43 39.79 -27.55 -26.05
C ASN A 43 38.30 -27.51 -26.44
N ILE A 44 37.81 -28.51 -27.18
CA ILE A 44 36.38 -28.65 -27.52
C ILE A 44 35.57 -28.96 -26.27
N ALA A 45 35.96 -29.99 -25.50
CA ALA A 45 35.29 -30.35 -24.25
C ALA A 45 35.27 -29.18 -23.26
N THR A 46 36.38 -28.45 -23.12
CA THR A 46 36.44 -27.27 -22.23
C THR A 46 35.52 -26.14 -22.72
N LYS A 47 35.37 -25.95 -24.04
CA LYS A 47 34.48 -24.94 -24.60
C LYS A 47 33.01 -25.31 -24.36
N GLU A 48 32.66 -26.57 -24.55
CA GLU A 48 31.32 -27.12 -24.26
C GLU A 48 30.97 -26.97 -22.78
N ASP A 49 31.90 -27.31 -21.86
CA ASP A 49 31.72 -27.11 -20.42
C ASP A 49 31.49 -25.63 -20.06
N ILE A 50 32.25 -24.69 -20.67
CA ILE A 50 32.07 -23.25 -20.44
C ILE A 50 30.71 -22.77 -20.96
N GLU A 51 30.27 -23.26 -22.12
CA GLU A 51 28.97 -22.92 -22.71
C GLU A 51 27.83 -23.39 -21.81
N GLU A 52 27.88 -24.64 -21.34
CA GLU A 52 26.90 -25.20 -20.41
C GLU A 52 26.88 -24.43 -19.07
N ILE A 53 28.05 -24.09 -18.52
CA ILE A 53 28.14 -23.26 -17.30
C ILE A 53 27.52 -21.88 -17.54
N THR A 54 27.80 -21.26 -18.69
CA THR A 54 27.27 -19.93 -19.02
C THR A 54 25.75 -19.95 -19.14
N GLU A 55 25.20 -20.98 -19.80
CA GLU A 55 23.75 -21.17 -19.91
C GLU A 55 23.08 -21.34 -18.54
N LYS A 56 23.69 -22.14 -17.65
CA LYS A 56 23.20 -22.31 -16.27
C LYS A 56 23.25 -20.99 -15.50
N ILE A 57 24.32 -20.20 -15.64
CA ILE A 57 24.46 -18.91 -14.97
C ILE A 57 23.40 -17.92 -15.47
N GLU A 58 23.17 -17.81 -16.78
CA GLU A 58 22.14 -16.92 -17.33
C GLU A 58 20.72 -17.34 -16.93
N THR A 59 20.47 -18.65 -16.82
CA THR A 59 19.20 -19.18 -16.29
C THR A 59 19.00 -18.78 -14.84
N ILE A 60 19.99 -19.04 -13.97
CA ILE A 60 19.95 -18.66 -12.55
C ILE A 60 19.75 -17.14 -12.40
N LYS A 61 20.46 -16.36 -13.21
CA LYS A 61 20.34 -14.89 -13.20
C LYS A 61 18.93 -14.45 -13.56
N SER A 62 18.34 -15.00 -14.63
CA SER A 62 16.95 -14.70 -15.01
C SER A 62 15.94 -15.07 -13.92
N GLU A 63 16.12 -16.22 -13.27
CA GLU A 63 15.26 -16.64 -12.16
C GLU A 63 15.39 -15.70 -10.95
N VAL A 64 16.63 -15.31 -10.58
CA VAL A 64 16.89 -14.36 -9.49
C VAL A 64 16.29 -12.99 -9.81
N GLU A 65 16.43 -12.51 -11.04
CA GLU A 65 15.83 -11.25 -11.48
C GLU A 65 14.30 -11.29 -11.38
N LEU A 66 13.67 -12.37 -11.84
CA LEU A 66 12.22 -12.57 -11.74
C LEU A 66 11.75 -12.59 -10.28
N LEU A 67 12.42 -13.35 -9.42
CA LEU A 67 12.10 -13.43 -7.99
C LEU A 67 12.26 -12.07 -7.30
N THR A 68 13.32 -11.33 -7.65
CA THR A 68 13.57 -9.98 -7.14
C THR A 68 12.46 -9.02 -7.57
N HIS A 69 12.08 -9.03 -8.85
CA HIS A 69 10.97 -8.23 -9.35
C HIS A 69 9.65 -8.56 -8.65
N LYS A 70 9.35 -9.84 -8.44
CA LYS A 70 8.16 -10.27 -7.72
C LYS A 70 8.17 -9.79 -6.27
N LYS A 71 9.30 -9.90 -5.57
CA LYS A 71 9.45 -9.42 -4.18
C LYS A 71 9.23 -7.91 -4.11
N ILE A 72 9.84 -7.13 -5.00
CA ILE A 72 9.68 -5.67 -5.07
C ILE A 72 8.23 -5.29 -5.35
N SER A 73 7.57 -5.97 -6.29
CA SER A 73 6.17 -5.72 -6.63
C SER A 73 5.23 -5.95 -5.43
N ILE A 74 5.37 -7.10 -4.75
CA ILE A 74 4.57 -7.40 -3.54
C ILE A 74 4.86 -6.39 -2.42
N SER A 75 6.14 -6.06 -2.21
CA SER A 75 6.57 -5.07 -1.22
C SER A 75 5.95 -3.70 -1.48
N THR A 76 5.92 -3.28 -2.74
CA THR A 76 5.31 -2.01 -3.17
C THR A 76 3.81 -2.01 -2.91
N GLU A 77 3.12 -3.11 -3.23
CA GLU A 77 1.68 -3.19 -3.03
C GLU A 77 1.30 -3.26 -1.55
N LYS A 78 2.12 -3.92 -0.70
CA LYS A 78 1.98 -3.88 0.76
C LYS A 78 2.11 -2.45 1.32
N HIS A 79 3.12 -1.70 0.86
CA HIS A 79 3.29 -0.29 1.22
C HIS A 79 2.05 0.52 0.86
N LYS A 80 1.61 0.39 -0.39
CA LYS A 80 0.45 1.10 -0.89
C LYS A 80 -0.81 0.78 -0.09
N THR A 81 -1.03 -0.50 0.21
CA THR A 81 -2.19 -0.97 0.97
C THR A 81 -2.27 -0.33 2.36
N LEU A 82 -1.15 -0.27 3.09
CA LEU A 82 -1.12 0.38 4.41
C LEU A 82 -1.43 1.88 4.35
N LEU A 83 -0.88 2.57 3.34
CA LEU A 83 -1.12 4.01 3.14
C LEU A 83 -2.56 4.30 2.73
N ASP A 84 -3.08 3.53 1.78
CA ASP A 84 -4.46 3.67 1.28
C ASP A 84 -5.45 3.41 2.42
N PHE A 85 -5.24 2.34 3.20
CA PHE A 85 -6.05 2.04 4.38
C PHE A 85 -6.07 3.23 5.36
N ASN A 86 -4.89 3.70 5.77
CA ASN A 86 -4.80 4.80 6.73
C ASN A 86 -5.48 6.07 6.22
N SER A 87 -5.33 6.35 4.92
CA SER A 87 -5.96 7.51 4.26
C SER A 87 -7.48 7.42 4.31
N GLN A 88 -8.07 6.30 3.87
CA GLN A 88 -9.53 6.15 3.83
C GLN A 88 -10.15 6.06 5.21
N TYR A 89 -9.52 5.33 6.14
CA TYR A 89 -9.94 5.31 7.54
C TYR A 89 -9.92 6.71 8.16
N SER A 90 -8.84 7.48 7.93
CA SER A 90 -8.73 8.85 8.43
C SER A 90 -9.80 9.77 7.83
N ALA A 91 -10.10 9.62 6.53
CA ALA A 91 -11.15 10.40 5.88
C ALA A 91 -12.53 10.13 6.50
N TRP A 92 -12.87 8.86 6.73
CA TRP A 92 -14.09 8.45 7.42
C TRP A 92 -14.17 8.99 8.85
N LEU A 93 -13.12 8.78 9.64
CA LEU A 93 -13.07 9.25 11.03
C LEU A 93 -13.16 10.78 11.13
N ASN A 94 -12.39 11.51 10.32
CA ASN A 94 -12.39 12.97 10.33
C ASN A 94 -13.76 13.53 9.96
N TYR A 95 -14.44 12.92 8.98
CA TYR A 95 -15.80 13.31 8.65
C TYR A 95 -16.74 13.18 9.85
N ILE A 96 -16.67 12.05 10.56
CA ILE A 96 -17.50 11.83 11.76
C ILE A 96 -17.22 12.86 12.85
N LEU A 97 -15.94 13.15 13.12
CA LEU A 97 -15.55 14.06 14.20
C LEU A 97 -15.92 15.52 13.93
N HIS A 98 -15.86 15.94 12.67
CA HIS A 98 -16.09 17.32 12.25
C HIS A 98 -17.50 17.60 11.74
N ALA A 99 -18.35 16.57 11.58
CA ALA A 99 -19.74 16.77 11.23
C ALA A 99 -20.51 17.53 12.33
N THR A 100 -21.26 18.54 11.90
CA THR A 100 -22.22 19.28 12.72
C THR A 100 -23.61 18.66 12.56
N ILE A 101 -24.52 18.94 13.50
CA ILE A 101 -25.88 18.36 13.48
C ILE A 101 -27.00 19.42 13.46
N GLY A 102 -26.65 20.69 13.65
CA GLY A 102 -27.57 21.84 13.62
C GLY A 102 -27.45 22.62 12.31
N GLY A 103 -27.49 21.92 11.18
CA GLY A 103 -27.25 22.47 9.85
C GLY A 103 -28.30 23.46 9.36
N ASP A 104 -28.52 23.48 8.04
CA ASP A 104 -29.42 24.42 7.38
C ASP A 104 -30.86 24.30 7.92
N ASN A 105 -31.31 25.32 8.66
CA ASN A 105 -32.65 25.38 9.24
C ASN A 105 -33.74 25.51 8.15
N ASP A 106 -33.38 25.96 6.96
CA ASP A 106 -34.32 26.10 5.84
C ASP A 106 -34.53 24.74 5.15
N LYS A 107 -33.49 23.89 5.15
CA LYS A 107 -33.47 22.58 4.46
C LYS A 107 -32.89 21.44 5.31
N PRO A 108 -33.49 21.14 6.48
CA PRO A 108 -32.96 20.13 7.39
C PRO A 108 -32.95 18.73 6.76
N ASP A 109 -33.88 18.43 5.87
CA ASP A 109 -34.00 17.14 5.18
C ASP A 109 -32.81 16.89 4.23
N GLU A 110 -32.51 17.87 3.37
CA GLU A 110 -31.36 17.82 2.47
C GLU A 110 -30.04 17.74 3.24
N TYR A 111 -29.95 18.43 4.38
CA TYR A 111 -28.77 18.42 5.23
C TYR A 111 -28.51 17.04 5.83
N VAL A 112 -29.53 16.41 6.43
CA VAL A 112 -29.42 15.06 7.00
C VAL A 112 -29.10 14.04 5.91
N GLN A 113 -29.73 14.14 4.74
CA GLN A 113 -29.45 13.26 3.61
C GLN A 113 -28.00 13.36 3.14
N LYS A 114 -27.47 14.58 3.00
CA LYS A 114 -26.05 14.80 2.63
C LYS A 114 -25.09 14.18 3.63
N ILE A 115 -25.42 14.22 4.93
CA ILE A 115 -24.61 13.55 5.95
C ILE A 115 -24.60 12.04 5.73
N ALA A 116 -25.79 11.45 5.57
CA ALA A 116 -25.92 10.00 5.38
C ALA A 116 -25.18 9.53 4.12
N GLU A 117 -25.41 10.17 2.97
CA GLU A 117 -24.76 9.81 1.70
C GLU A 117 -23.24 9.91 1.78
N LYS A 118 -22.72 10.97 2.41
CA LYS A 118 -21.27 11.14 2.55
C LYS A 118 -20.65 10.13 3.52
N LEU A 119 -21.36 9.83 4.60
CA LEU A 119 -20.92 8.83 5.58
C LEU A 119 -20.86 7.42 4.97
N ASP A 120 -21.89 7.04 4.21
CA ASP A 120 -21.96 5.76 3.51
C ASP A 120 -20.85 5.63 2.46
N GLN A 121 -20.62 6.68 1.67
CA GLN A 121 -19.54 6.69 0.68
C GLN A 121 -18.16 6.49 1.34
N LEU A 122 -17.87 7.24 2.40
CA LEU A 122 -16.57 7.13 3.09
C LEU A 122 -16.38 5.77 3.75
N TYR A 123 -17.45 5.19 4.31
CA TYR A 123 -17.39 3.85 4.87
C TYR A 123 -17.16 2.80 3.79
N HIS A 124 -17.82 2.90 2.63
CA HIS A 124 -17.58 2.01 1.50
C HIS A 124 -16.14 2.08 0.99
N ASP A 125 -15.58 3.29 0.83
CA ASP A 125 -14.20 3.49 0.43
C ASP A 125 -13.21 2.87 1.43
N PHE A 126 -13.50 2.99 2.73
CA PHE A 126 -12.77 2.31 3.79
C PHE A 126 -12.83 0.78 3.68
N LEU A 127 -14.02 0.19 3.49
CA LEU A 127 -14.19 -1.27 3.35
C LEU A 127 -13.38 -1.85 2.19
N ILE A 128 -13.28 -1.12 1.08
CA ILE A 128 -12.44 -1.54 -0.06
C ILE A 128 -10.97 -1.66 0.35
N THR A 129 -10.47 -0.71 1.13
CA THR A 129 -9.08 -0.74 1.60
C THR A 129 -8.86 -1.75 2.73
N GLU A 130 -9.86 -1.99 3.56
CA GLU A 130 -9.86 -3.05 4.57
C GLU A 130 -9.70 -4.43 3.93
N ALA A 131 -10.52 -4.76 2.93
CA ALA A 131 -10.42 -6.04 2.23
C ALA A 131 -9.04 -6.26 1.60
N LYS A 132 -8.41 -5.19 1.08
CA LYS A 132 -7.03 -5.26 0.56
C LYS A 132 -6.01 -5.49 1.68
N LEU A 133 -6.18 -4.84 2.83
CA LEU A 133 -5.32 -5.01 4.00
C LEU A 133 -5.31 -6.49 4.42
N GLU A 134 -6.49 -7.10 4.56
CA GLU A 134 -6.64 -8.51 4.92
C GLU A 134 -5.91 -9.44 3.94
N VAL A 135 -6.01 -9.18 2.63
CA VAL A 135 -5.33 -10.00 1.60
C VAL A 135 -3.81 -9.93 1.72
N PHE A 136 -3.25 -8.73 1.89
CA PHE A 136 -1.79 -8.54 1.87
C PHE A 136 -1.12 -8.81 3.22
N PHE A 137 -1.87 -8.72 4.31
CA PHE A 137 -1.39 -8.89 5.69
C PHE A 137 -2.07 -10.07 6.39
N ASN A 138 -2.59 -11.03 5.64
CA ASN A 138 -3.07 -12.29 6.19
C ASN A 138 -1.98 -12.95 7.06
N GLY A 139 -2.34 -13.31 8.30
CA GLY A 139 -1.44 -13.84 9.33
C GLY A 139 -0.73 -12.78 10.19
N ASP A 140 -1.02 -11.49 9.97
CA ASP A 140 -0.60 -10.40 10.87
C ASP A 140 -1.72 -10.11 11.88
N ASP A 141 -1.94 -11.05 12.80
CA ASP A 141 -3.08 -11.03 13.72
C ASP A 141 -3.13 -9.76 14.57
N GLU A 142 -1.98 -9.24 15.03
CA GLU A 142 -1.93 -7.99 15.80
C GLU A 142 -2.47 -6.79 14.99
N LEU A 143 -2.13 -6.73 13.69
CA LEU A 143 -2.60 -5.66 12.82
C LEU A 143 -4.11 -5.74 12.61
N LEU A 144 -4.60 -6.94 12.29
CA LEU A 144 -5.99 -7.18 11.94
C LEU A 144 -6.90 -7.04 13.18
N GLU A 145 -6.49 -7.55 14.33
CA GLU A 145 -7.25 -7.38 15.59
C GLU A 145 -7.40 -5.91 15.97
N LEU A 146 -6.31 -5.13 15.93
CA LEU A 146 -6.38 -3.69 16.25
C LEU A 146 -7.22 -2.94 15.21
N GLN A 147 -7.17 -3.37 13.94
CA GLN A 147 -7.99 -2.82 12.87
C GLN A 147 -9.49 -3.05 13.10
N ASP A 148 -9.88 -4.26 13.51
CA ASP A 148 -11.26 -4.57 13.86
C ASP A 148 -11.74 -3.75 15.06
N ASP A 149 -10.89 -3.64 16.08
CA ASP A 149 -11.16 -2.86 17.28
C ASP A 149 -11.42 -1.37 16.97
N ILE A 150 -10.56 -0.74 16.16
CA ILE A 150 -10.77 0.67 15.76
C ILE A 150 -12.02 0.83 14.89
N LYS A 151 -12.32 -0.13 14.01
CA LYS A 151 -13.52 -0.12 13.17
C LYS A 151 -14.77 -0.16 14.03
N LEU A 152 -14.88 -1.11 14.95
CA LEU A 152 -16.04 -1.25 15.84
C LEU A 152 -16.29 0.01 16.69
N LYS A 153 -15.22 0.61 17.23
CA LYS A 153 -15.34 1.86 18.00
C LYS A 153 -15.72 3.04 17.10
N THR A 154 -15.20 3.10 15.88
CA THR A 154 -15.56 4.15 14.91
C THR A 154 -17.01 4.00 14.42
N MET A 155 -17.50 2.77 14.26
CA MET A 155 -18.92 2.51 13.95
C MET A 155 -19.85 3.02 15.05
N THR A 156 -19.42 2.98 16.32
CA THR A 156 -20.19 3.58 17.43
C THR A 156 -20.35 5.09 17.25
N LEU A 157 -19.25 5.79 16.92
CA LEU A 157 -19.28 7.22 16.57
C LEU A 157 -20.15 7.50 15.33
N SER A 158 -20.02 6.67 14.30
CA SER A 158 -20.81 6.75 13.07
C SER A 158 -22.32 6.65 13.37
N ASN A 159 -22.73 5.70 14.20
CA ASN A 159 -24.13 5.55 14.61
C ASN A 159 -24.66 6.77 15.37
N HIS A 160 -23.83 7.40 16.21
CA HIS A 160 -24.19 8.66 16.85
C HIS A 160 -24.41 9.77 15.81
N LEU A 161 -23.51 9.90 14.83
CA LEU A 161 -23.68 10.85 13.74
C LEU A 161 -24.92 10.57 12.89
N SER A 162 -25.36 9.33 12.71
CA SER A 162 -26.60 9.05 11.99
C SER A 162 -27.85 9.40 12.81
N THR A 163 -27.78 9.29 14.14
CA THR A 163 -28.94 9.43 15.03
C THR A 163 -29.26 10.89 15.37
N TYR A 164 -28.25 11.68 15.73
CA TYR A 164 -28.47 13.03 16.27
C TYR A 164 -28.97 14.08 15.25
N PRO A 165 -28.52 14.09 13.98
CA PRO A 165 -29.10 14.93 12.95
C PRO A 165 -30.60 14.67 12.73
N LEU A 166 -31.06 13.42 12.86
CA LEU A 166 -32.48 13.08 12.78
C LEU A 166 -33.27 13.69 13.96
N LYS A 167 -32.71 13.63 15.17
CA LYS A 167 -33.31 14.28 16.35
C LYS A 167 -33.37 15.81 16.15
N ALA A 168 -32.26 16.42 15.72
CA ALA A 168 -32.16 17.85 15.47
C ALA A 168 -33.14 18.32 14.36
N LYS A 169 -33.28 17.53 13.29
CA LYS A 169 -34.28 17.74 12.24
C LYS A 169 -35.70 17.82 12.82
N GLY A 170 -36.04 16.94 13.77
CA GLY A 170 -37.32 16.97 14.47
C GLY A 170 -37.59 18.31 15.16
N THR A 171 -36.62 18.83 15.91
CA THR A 171 -36.73 20.15 16.56
C THR A 171 -36.77 21.31 15.57
N SER A 172 -35.95 21.28 14.51
CA SER A 172 -35.98 22.31 13.45
C SER A 172 -37.33 22.36 12.74
N HIS A 173 -37.97 21.21 12.52
CA HIS A 173 -39.31 21.14 11.95
C HIS A 173 -40.35 21.82 12.85
N GLN A 174 -40.29 21.60 14.17
CA GLN A 174 -41.19 22.22 15.13
C GLN A 174 -40.97 23.74 15.24
N ILE A 175 -39.72 24.20 15.19
CA ILE A 175 -39.38 25.63 15.12
C ILE A 175 -40.01 26.26 13.87
N ARG A 176 -39.91 25.59 12.72
CA ARG A 176 -40.48 26.07 11.45
C ARG A 176 -42.01 26.18 11.51
N ILE A 177 -42.69 25.17 12.05
CA ILE A 177 -44.15 25.23 12.28
C ILE A 177 -44.49 26.40 13.22
N THR A 178 -43.75 26.55 14.31
CA THR A 178 -43.97 27.62 15.30
C THR A 178 -43.82 29.02 14.69
N ASN A 179 -42.88 29.19 13.76
CA ASN A 179 -42.66 30.46 13.08
C ASN A 179 -43.86 30.90 12.20
N GLN A 180 -44.71 29.96 11.78
CA GLN A 180 -45.93 30.24 11.01
C GLN A 180 -47.10 30.71 11.88
N LEU A 181 -47.00 30.59 13.20
CA LEU A 181 -48.03 31.06 14.12
C LEU A 181 -48.08 32.60 14.18
N PRO A 182 -49.26 33.20 14.49
CA PRO A 182 -49.37 34.62 14.77
C PRO A 182 -48.43 35.06 15.90
N ASP A 183 -47.90 36.27 15.78
CA ASP A 183 -47.03 36.83 16.82
C ASP A 183 -47.78 37.01 18.14
N GLY A 184 -47.13 36.62 19.23
CA GLY A 184 -47.72 36.65 20.56
C GLY A 184 -46.90 35.86 21.58
N GLU A 185 -47.35 35.91 22.82
CA GLU A 185 -46.70 35.20 23.93
C GLU A 185 -46.65 33.69 23.72
N TYR A 186 -47.72 33.11 23.17
CA TYR A 186 -47.78 31.68 22.84
C TYR A 186 -46.69 31.26 21.85
N LYS A 187 -46.54 31.98 20.73
CA LYS A 187 -45.49 31.73 19.74
C LYS A 187 -44.10 31.81 20.37
N ARG A 188 -43.83 32.86 21.15
CA ARG A 188 -42.54 33.03 21.84
C ARG A 188 -42.25 31.88 22.81
N GLY A 189 -43.26 31.44 23.57
CA GLY A 189 -43.15 30.30 24.49
C GLY A 189 -42.82 28.99 23.77
N GLN A 190 -43.55 28.68 22.69
CA GLN A 190 -43.31 27.49 21.87
C GLN A 190 -41.94 27.52 21.18
N TYR A 191 -41.55 28.69 20.65
CA TYR A 191 -40.27 28.84 19.97
C TYR A 191 -39.12 28.61 20.95
N LYS A 192 -39.18 29.23 22.13
CA LYS A 192 -38.20 29.04 23.19
C LYS A 192 -38.10 27.57 23.60
N LYS A 193 -39.24 26.90 23.81
CA LYS A 193 -39.27 25.46 24.13
C LYS A 193 -38.47 24.62 23.13
N TYR A 194 -38.75 24.75 21.83
CA TYR A 194 -38.08 23.95 20.82
C TYR A 194 -36.61 24.34 20.60
N LEU A 195 -36.25 25.60 20.85
CA LEU A 195 -34.87 26.03 20.87
C LEU A 195 -34.10 25.40 22.04
N ASP A 196 -34.68 25.40 23.24
CA ASP A 196 -34.09 24.77 24.43
C ASP A 196 -33.92 23.25 24.20
N GLU A 197 -34.90 22.58 23.59
CA GLU A 197 -34.79 21.17 23.19
C GLU A 197 -33.64 20.93 22.20
N SER A 198 -33.48 21.80 21.19
CA SER A 198 -32.37 21.70 20.22
C SER A 198 -31.00 21.87 20.89
N LEU A 199 -30.88 22.77 21.86
CA LEU A 199 -29.66 22.96 22.64
C LEU A 199 -29.30 21.72 23.46
N VAL A 200 -30.29 21.05 24.06
CA VAL A 200 -30.09 19.78 24.79
C VAL A 200 -29.56 18.70 23.84
N ILE A 201 -30.18 18.54 22.66
CA ILE A 201 -29.73 17.55 21.65
C ILE A 201 -28.28 17.82 21.23
N LEU A 202 -27.92 19.09 21.02
CA LEU A 202 -26.55 19.47 20.64
C LEU A 202 -25.54 19.17 21.76
N ASP A 203 -25.87 19.51 23.01
CA ASP A 203 -25.02 19.24 24.16
C ASP A 203 -24.79 17.73 24.36
N GLU A 204 -25.86 16.92 24.28
CA GLU A 204 -25.78 15.46 24.34
C GLU A 204 -24.89 14.89 23.23
N TYR A 205 -25.05 15.36 21.99
CA TYR A 205 -24.22 14.93 20.87
C TYR A 205 -22.74 15.23 21.10
N GLN A 206 -22.39 16.46 21.53
CA GLN A 206 -20.99 16.82 21.74
C GLN A 206 -20.37 16.05 22.91
N LYS A 207 -21.13 15.82 23.99
CA LYS A 207 -20.68 15.03 25.14
C LYS A 207 -20.40 13.59 24.76
N GLU A 208 -21.31 12.93 24.04
CA GLU A 208 -21.11 11.54 23.64
C GLU A 208 -19.99 11.42 22.59
N LYS A 209 -19.93 12.34 21.62
CA LYS A 209 -18.82 12.37 20.65
C LYS A 209 -17.46 12.49 21.34
N LEU A 210 -17.33 13.39 22.32
CA LEU A 210 -16.08 13.57 23.08
C LEU A 210 -15.73 12.31 23.89
N LYS A 211 -16.72 11.68 24.52
CA LYS A 211 -16.54 10.44 25.28
C LYS A 211 -16.01 9.31 24.40
N GLN A 212 -16.61 9.11 23.23
CA GLN A 212 -16.18 8.08 22.29
C GLN A 212 -14.80 8.40 21.68
N PHE A 213 -14.54 9.66 21.36
CA PHE A 213 -13.22 10.08 20.85
C PHE A 213 -12.09 9.83 21.87
N ARG A 214 -12.34 10.01 23.17
CA ARG A 214 -11.37 9.69 24.23
C ARG A 214 -10.98 8.20 24.26
N ILE A 215 -11.91 7.32 23.89
CA ILE A 215 -11.66 5.88 23.79
C ILE A 215 -10.87 5.57 22.51
N LEU A 216 -11.29 6.16 21.38
CA LEU A 216 -10.73 5.86 20.07
C LEU A 216 -9.32 6.46 19.84
N SER A 217 -9.06 7.66 20.36
CA SER A 217 -7.80 8.39 20.15
C SER A 217 -6.53 7.57 20.47
N PRO A 218 -6.39 6.93 21.65
CA PRO A 218 -5.21 6.13 21.94
C PRO A 218 -5.07 4.90 21.03
N MET A 219 -6.20 4.27 20.65
CA MET A 219 -6.20 3.13 19.73
C MET A 219 -5.74 3.55 18.34
N ASN A 220 -6.24 4.68 17.84
CA ASN A 220 -5.81 5.25 16.57
C ASN A 220 -4.32 5.60 16.58
N HIS A 221 -3.81 6.17 17.69
CA HIS A 221 -2.38 6.45 17.81
C HIS A 221 -1.52 5.18 17.76
N ARG A 222 -1.94 4.12 18.49
CA ARG A 222 -1.28 2.81 18.43
C ARG A 222 -1.30 2.25 17.02
N PHE A 223 -2.44 2.35 16.34
CA PHE A 223 -2.60 1.86 14.98
C PHE A 223 -1.70 2.58 13.97
N ILE A 224 -1.62 3.91 14.02
CA ILE A 224 -0.72 4.71 13.16
C ILE A 224 0.74 4.32 13.41
N LYS A 225 1.14 4.16 14.67
CA LYS A 225 2.52 3.73 15.01
C LYS A 225 2.81 2.36 14.40
N MET A 226 1.86 1.44 14.53
CA MET A 226 1.97 0.07 14.04
C MET A 226 2.06 -0.01 12.51
N ILE A 227 1.31 0.85 11.79
CA ILE A 227 1.46 1.06 10.35
C ILE A 227 2.86 1.58 10.02
N SER A 228 3.32 2.62 10.73
CA SER A 228 4.65 3.21 10.51
C SER A 228 5.76 2.18 10.68
N ASP A 229 5.69 1.37 11.74
CA ASP A 229 6.69 0.33 12.01
C ASP A 229 6.73 -0.73 10.90
N ARG A 230 5.57 -1.10 10.33
CA ARG A 230 5.50 -2.02 9.18
C ARG A 230 6.06 -1.39 7.91
N LEU A 231 5.70 -0.13 7.62
CA LEU A 231 6.25 0.60 6.48
C LEU A 231 7.79 0.69 6.51
N MET A 232 8.40 0.79 7.70
CA MET A 232 9.86 0.85 7.83
C MET A 232 10.56 -0.52 7.70
N ASN A 233 9.80 -1.62 7.71
CA ASN A 233 10.33 -2.98 7.72
C ASN A 233 9.90 -3.82 6.51
N ILE A 234 8.96 -3.36 5.70
CA ILE A 234 8.59 -4.05 4.46
C ILE A 234 9.81 -4.10 3.51
N GLY A 235 10.18 -5.31 3.09
CA GLY A 235 11.22 -5.56 2.09
C GLY A 235 12.61 -5.86 2.65
N LYS A 236 12.85 -5.61 3.94
CA LYS A 236 14.00 -6.17 4.67
C LYS A 236 13.83 -7.69 4.78
#